data_AF-K3XDL4-F1
#
_entry.id   AF-K3XDL4-F1
#
_cell.length_a   1.000
_cell.length_b   1.000
_cell.length_c   1.000
_cell.angle_alpha   90.00
_cell.angle_beta   90.00
_cell.angle_gamma   90.00
#
_symmetry.space_group_name_H-M   'P 1'
#
loop_
_entity.id
_entity.type
_entity.pdbx_description
1 polymer ?
#
loop_
_entity_poly.entity_id
_entity_poly.type
_entity_poly.pdbx_seq_one_letter_code
_entity_poly.pdbx_strand_id
1 'polypeptide(L)'
;RVDKEEIKAYVKYSKHLRKILLPVFEDLQFRLAFRLLPVRSRFWFLQQSNPRIIYCVRNGCDSVETEQHLFFECALASRLWEHFRNIMAPFVRSRLTWTMIATAKKPVVRDEWKECEEAIGDVWHTFRAVTLHFIWSDRNRPHR
;
A
#
# COMPACT_ATOMS: atom_id res chain seq x y z
N ARG A 1 21.56 -11.01 5.00
CA ARG A 1 22.59 -10.27 4.23
C ARG A 1 21.97 -10.01 2.87
N VAL A 2 21.72 -8.76 2.49
CA VAL A 2 21.05 -8.45 1.21
C VAL A 2 22.04 -8.72 0.08
N ASP A 3 21.61 -9.46 -0.93
CA ASP A 3 22.47 -9.83 -2.06
C ASP A 3 22.64 -8.65 -3.03
N LYS A 4 23.81 -8.52 -3.65
CA LYS A 4 24.09 -7.44 -4.61
C LYS A 4 23.16 -7.52 -5.82
N GLU A 5 22.76 -8.73 -6.22
CA GLU A 5 21.82 -8.92 -7.33
C GLU A 5 20.40 -8.51 -6.95
N GLU A 6 19.97 -8.74 -5.71
CA GLU A 6 18.69 -8.22 -5.21
C GLU A 6 18.64 -6.69 -5.24
N ILE A 7 19.74 -6.03 -4.87
CA ILE A 7 19.84 -4.56 -4.92
C ILE A 7 19.75 -4.06 -6.36
N LYS A 8 20.48 -4.68 -7.31
CA LYS A 8 20.41 -4.31 -8.73
C LYS A 8 19.01 -4.51 -9.30
N ALA A 9 18.38 -5.63 -8.99
CA ALA A 9 17.02 -5.94 -9.43
C ALA A 9 16.02 -4.89 -8.91
N TYR A 10 16.14 -4.52 -7.63
CA TYR A 10 15.33 -3.46 -7.03
C TYR A 10 15.55 -2.11 -7.73
N VAL A 11 16.81 -1.70 -7.94
CA VAL A 11 17.12 -0.41 -8.60
C VAL A 11 16.60 -0.36 -10.04
N LYS A 12 16.81 -1.44 -10.81
CA LYS A 12 16.26 -1.56 -12.18
C LYS A 12 14.75 -1.45 -12.16
N TYR A 13 14.12 -2.11 -11.19
CA TYR A 13 12.67 -2.14 -11.10
C TYR A 13 12.07 -0.80 -10.62
N SER A 14 12.67 -0.13 -9.64
CA SER A 14 12.24 1.22 -9.25
C SER A 14 12.40 2.23 -10.38
N LYS A 15 13.46 2.12 -11.21
CA LYS A 15 13.60 2.94 -12.43
C LYS A 15 12.46 2.69 -13.42
N HIS A 16 12.02 1.44 -13.57
CA HIS A 16 10.88 1.09 -14.40
C HIS A 16 9.57 1.66 -13.85
N LEU A 17 9.31 1.50 -12.55
CA LEU A 17 8.12 2.03 -11.90
C LEU A 17 7.98 3.55 -12.05
N ARG A 18 9.10 4.29 -12.02
CA ARG A 18 9.12 5.74 -12.28
C ARG A 18 8.67 6.14 -13.68
N LYS A 19 8.69 5.23 -14.66
CA LYS A 19 8.19 5.49 -16.01
C LYS A 19 6.69 5.34 -16.12
N ILE A 20 6.08 4.54 -15.25
CA ILE A 20 4.64 4.20 -15.31
C ILE A 20 3.81 4.85 -14.20
N LEU A 21 4.45 5.24 -13.08
CA LEU A 21 3.79 5.88 -11.95
C LEU A 21 4.14 7.37 -11.89
N LEU A 22 3.15 8.18 -11.51
CA LEU A 22 3.37 9.58 -11.17
C LEU A 22 4.24 9.69 -9.91
N PRO A 23 5.10 10.72 -9.79
CA PRO A 23 5.97 10.92 -8.63
C PRO A 23 5.24 10.92 -7.27
N VAL A 24 4.00 11.42 -7.24
CA VAL A 24 3.16 11.43 -6.03
C VAL A 24 2.91 10.02 -5.46
N PHE A 25 2.85 9.00 -6.32
CA PHE A 25 2.68 7.62 -5.89
C PHE A 25 3.96 7.01 -5.31
N GLU A 26 5.11 7.33 -5.92
CA GLU A 26 6.43 6.90 -5.42
C GLU A 26 6.72 7.52 -4.06
N ASP A 27 6.44 8.82 -3.88
CA ASP A 27 6.58 9.52 -2.59
C ASP A 27 5.75 8.86 -1.49
N LEU A 28 4.46 8.58 -1.76
CA LEU A 28 3.59 7.92 -0.79
C LEU A 28 4.10 6.51 -0.44
N GLN A 29 4.51 5.73 -1.44
CA GLN A 29 5.07 4.40 -1.23
C GLN A 29 6.35 4.45 -0.39
N PHE A 30 7.23 5.42 -0.65
CA PHE A 30 8.44 5.65 0.11
C PHE A 30 8.12 5.97 1.57
N ARG A 31 7.26 6.97 1.80
CA ARG A 31 6.85 7.35 3.16
C ARG A 31 6.19 6.18 3.89
N LEU A 32 5.42 5.34 3.19
CA LEU A 32 4.83 4.15 3.78
C LEU A 32 5.91 3.12 4.18
N ALA A 33 6.82 2.77 3.28
CA ALA A 33 7.86 1.77 3.52
C ALA A 33 8.79 2.13 4.69
N PHE A 34 9.08 3.43 4.85
CA PHE A 34 9.94 3.95 5.92
C PHE A 34 9.17 4.41 7.17
N ARG A 35 7.85 4.15 7.25
CA ARG A 35 7.00 4.60 8.36
C ARG A 35 7.19 6.09 8.64
N LEU A 36 7.05 6.93 7.62
CA LEU A 36 7.14 8.40 7.69
C LEU A 36 5.77 9.07 7.59
N LEU A 37 4.70 8.28 7.44
CA LEU A 37 3.34 8.82 7.35
C LEU A 37 2.83 9.29 8.71
N PRO A 38 2.18 10.47 8.80
CA PRO A 38 1.59 10.96 10.04
C PRO A 38 0.25 10.27 10.36
N VAL A 39 0.28 8.95 10.54
CA VAL A 39 -0.87 8.18 11.05
C VAL A 39 -1.11 8.51 12.51
N ARG A 40 -2.36 8.39 12.96
CA ARG A 40 -2.78 8.90 14.28
C ARG A 40 -2.08 8.23 15.46
N SER A 41 -1.67 6.97 15.34
CA SER A 41 -0.90 6.26 16.38
C SER A 41 0.40 6.97 16.79
N ARG A 42 1.00 7.79 15.91
CA ARG A 42 2.23 8.55 16.21
C ARG A 42 2.01 9.70 17.19
N PHE A 43 0.76 10.14 17.37
CA PHE A 43 0.41 11.27 18.23
C PHE A 43 -0.05 10.81 19.62
N TRP A 44 0.40 9.64 20.08
CA TRP A 44 0.07 9.09 21.40
C TRP A 44 0.36 10.07 22.55
N PHE A 45 1.39 10.90 22.41
CA PHE A 45 1.76 11.92 23.40
C PHE A 45 0.69 13.02 23.59
N LEU A 46 -0.28 13.14 22.68
CA LEU A 46 -1.41 14.09 22.79
C LEU A 46 -2.66 13.48 23.45
N GLN A 47 -2.63 12.20 23.88
CA GLN A 47 -3.80 11.52 24.41
C GLN A 47 -4.37 12.14 25.69
N GLN A 48 -3.54 12.83 26.48
CA GLN A 48 -4.00 13.51 27.70
C GLN A 48 -5.01 14.62 27.38
N SER A 49 -4.76 15.40 26.32
CA SER A 49 -5.63 16.49 25.90
C SER A 49 -6.72 16.04 24.93
N ASN A 50 -6.47 14.97 24.17
CA ASN A 50 -7.45 14.38 23.26
C ASN A 50 -7.34 12.84 23.33
N PRO A 51 -8.14 12.18 24.18
CA PRO A 51 -8.06 10.72 24.37
C PRO A 51 -8.25 9.92 23.08
N ARG A 52 -9.02 10.46 22.12
CA ARG A 52 -9.29 9.80 20.84
C ARG A 52 -8.28 10.12 19.74
N ILE A 53 -7.20 10.86 20.04
CA ILE A 53 -6.26 11.35 19.03
C ILE A 53 -5.55 10.25 18.25
N ILE A 54 -5.40 9.05 18.81
CA ILE A 54 -4.70 7.92 18.16
C ILE A 54 -5.61 7.00 17.34
N TYR A 55 -6.93 7.16 17.45
CA TYR A 55 -7.90 6.27 16.83
C TYR A 55 -8.17 6.66 15.38
N CYS A 56 -8.63 5.70 14.59
CA CYS A 56 -9.00 5.87 13.19
C CYS A 56 -9.93 7.09 13.00
N VAL A 57 -9.67 7.87 11.95
CA VAL A 57 -10.54 9.01 11.60
C VAL A 57 -11.92 8.59 11.07
N ARG A 58 -12.11 7.31 10.75
CA ARG A 58 -13.34 6.83 10.14
C ARG A 58 -14.44 6.70 11.18
N ASN A 59 -15.60 7.27 10.87
CA ASN A 59 -16.81 7.13 11.68
C ASN A 59 -17.13 5.65 11.92
N GLY A 60 -17.33 5.29 13.18
CA GLY A 60 -17.61 3.92 13.59
C GLY A 60 -16.40 2.98 13.65
N CYS A 61 -15.17 3.50 13.54
CA CYS A 61 -13.96 2.71 13.70
C CYS A 61 -13.20 3.10 14.98
N ASP A 62 -13.17 2.19 15.95
CA ASP A 62 -12.50 2.36 17.25
C ASP A 62 -11.12 1.68 17.32
N SER A 63 -10.53 1.35 16.18
CA SER A 63 -9.16 0.84 16.13
C SER A 63 -8.13 1.97 16.16
N VAL A 64 -6.95 1.69 16.73
CA VAL A 64 -5.79 2.59 16.63
C VAL A 64 -5.36 2.71 15.17
N GLU A 65 -5.17 3.94 14.67
CA GLU A 65 -4.77 4.17 13.29
C GLU A 65 -3.25 3.94 13.14
N THR A 66 -2.88 2.71 12.80
CA THR A 66 -1.55 2.38 12.27
C THR A 66 -1.55 2.47 10.74
N GLU A 67 -0.37 2.44 10.11
CA GLU A 67 -0.29 2.34 8.64
C GLU A 67 -0.99 1.08 8.14
N GLN A 68 -0.80 -0.06 8.81
CA GLN A 68 -1.45 -1.32 8.47
C GLN A 68 -2.97 -1.21 8.62
N HIS A 69 -3.45 -0.60 9.71
CA HIS A 69 -4.87 -0.39 9.88
C HIS A 69 -5.44 0.47 8.74
N LEU A 70 -4.84 1.64 8.52
CA LEU A 70 -5.31 2.61 7.52
C LEU A 70 -5.31 2.03 6.11
N PHE A 71 -4.22 1.36 5.72
CA PHE A 71 -4.00 0.93 4.33
C PHE A 71 -4.36 -0.51 4.05
N PHE A 72 -4.73 -1.34 5.03
CA PHE A 72 -4.99 -2.77 4.79
C PHE A 72 -6.20 -3.33 5.53
N GLU A 73 -6.39 -2.96 6.80
CA GLU A 73 -7.38 -3.64 7.66
C GLU A 73 -8.70 -2.87 7.79
N CYS A 74 -8.65 -1.54 7.75
CA CYS A 74 -9.84 -0.70 7.87
C CYS A 74 -10.87 -1.04 6.78
N ALA A 75 -12.16 -0.93 7.09
CA ALA A 75 -13.26 -1.40 6.24
C ALA A 75 -13.23 -0.86 4.79
N LEU A 76 -12.73 0.36 4.56
CA LEU A 76 -12.53 0.88 3.21
C LEU A 76 -11.41 0.13 2.49
N ALA A 77 -10.23 0.04 3.12
CA ALA A 77 -9.06 -0.61 2.56
C ALA A 77 -9.29 -2.10 2.31
N SER A 78 -9.85 -2.81 3.28
CA SER A 78 -10.11 -4.26 3.18
C SER A 78 -11.03 -4.59 2.01
N ARG A 79 -12.10 -3.82 1.81
CA ARG A 79 -12.99 -3.96 0.65
C ARG A 79 -12.29 -3.69 -0.67
N LEU A 80 -11.52 -2.61 -0.78
CA LEU A 80 -10.77 -2.31 -2.02
C LEU A 80 -9.80 -3.45 -2.37
N TRP A 81 -9.09 -3.96 -1.36
CA TRP A 81 -8.15 -5.06 -1.54
C TRP A 81 -8.82 -6.40 -1.86
N GLU A 82 -10.03 -6.63 -1.36
CA GLU A 82 -10.82 -7.80 -1.73
C GLU A 82 -11.24 -7.77 -3.21
N HIS A 83 -11.77 -6.63 -3.69
CA HIS A 83 -12.11 -6.47 -5.10
C HIS A 83 -10.88 -6.67 -5.99
N PHE A 84 -9.76 -6.06 -5.59
CA PHE A 84 -8.52 -6.20 -6.34
C PHE A 84 -7.98 -7.63 -6.32
N ARG A 85 -8.07 -8.33 -5.19
CA ARG A 85 -7.71 -9.75 -5.10
C ARG A 85 -8.51 -10.58 -6.10
N ASN A 86 -9.81 -10.32 -6.22
CA ASN A 86 -10.67 -11.06 -7.14
C ASN A 86 -10.31 -10.78 -8.61
N ILE A 87 -10.00 -9.52 -8.95
CA ILE A 87 -9.53 -9.14 -10.29
C ILE A 87 -8.21 -9.82 -10.65
N MET A 88 -7.27 -9.89 -9.70
CA MET A 88 -5.93 -10.44 -9.95
C MET A 88 -5.84 -11.96 -9.81
N ALA A 89 -6.81 -12.62 -9.16
CA ALA A 89 -6.79 -14.06 -8.87
C ALA A 89 -6.51 -14.97 -10.10
N PRO A 90 -7.01 -14.66 -11.31
CA PRO A 90 -6.71 -15.45 -12.51
C PRO A 90 -5.25 -15.38 -12.96
N PHE A 91 -4.51 -14.33 -12.57
CA PHE A 91 -3.16 -14.03 -13.06
C PHE A 91 -2.07 -14.37 -12.04
N VAL A 92 -2.37 -14.29 -10.74
CA VAL A 92 -1.37 -14.43 -9.68
C VAL A 92 -1.67 -15.57 -8.72
N ARG A 93 -0.61 -16.19 -8.17
CA ARG A 93 -0.70 -17.21 -7.11
C ARG A 93 -0.60 -16.60 -5.70
N SER A 94 -0.01 -15.42 -5.59
CA SER A 94 0.26 -14.80 -4.28
C SER A 94 -1.00 -14.38 -3.55
N ARG A 95 -1.11 -14.76 -2.28
CA ARG A 95 -2.06 -14.15 -1.36
C ARG A 95 -1.65 -12.71 -1.09
N LEU A 96 -2.61 -11.80 -1.19
CA LEU A 96 -2.44 -10.41 -0.83
C LEU A 96 -2.17 -10.26 0.68
N THR A 97 -1.05 -9.66 1.05
CA THR A 97 -0.62 -9.44 2.45
C THR A 97 -0.23 -7.99 2.68
N TRP A 98 -0.27 -7.55 3.94
CA TRP A 98 0.18 -6.22 4.33
C TRP A 98 1.61 -5.95 3.87
N THR A 99 2.54 -6.87 4.10
CA THR A 99 3.94 -6.72 3.69
C THR A 99 4.05 -6.48 2.19
N MET A 100 3.26 -7.18 1.37
CA MET A 100 3.27 -7.00 -0.08
C MET A 100 2.82 -5.59 -0.51
N ILE A 101 1.87 -5.01 0.24
CA ILE A 101 1.42 -3.63 0.05
C ILE A 101 2.49 -2.63 0.52
N ALA A 102 2.96 -2.78 1.75
CA ALA A 102 3.88 -1.85 2.40
C ALA A 102 5.25 -1.78 1.71
N THR A 103 5.73 -2.89 1.14
CA THR A 103 7.06 -2.97 0.50
C THR A 103 7.01 -2.98 -1.02
N ALA A 104 5.84 -2.77 -1.62
CA ALA A 104 5.67 -2.83 -3.07
C ALA A 104 6.16 -4.15 -3.69
N LYS A 105 6.02 -5.29 -2.98
CA LYS A 105 6.51 -6.57 -3.49
C LYS A 105 5.66 -7.02 -4.69
N LYS A 106 6.33 -7.54 -5.72
CA LYS A 106 5.68 -8.15 -6.88
C LYS A 106 4.92 -9.42 -6.48
N PRO A 107 3.72 -9.66 -7.04
CA PRO A 107 3.06 -10.94 -6.91
C PRO A 107 3.78 -11.99 -7.76
N VAL A 108 3.62 -13.25 -7.38
CA VAL A 108 4.04 -14.40 -8.19
C VAL A 108 2.98 -14.63 -9.25
N VAL A 109 3.34 -14.38 -10.50
CA VAL A 109 2.51 -14.64 -11.68
C VAL A 109 2.39 -16.14 -11.90
N ARG A 110 1.20 -16.60 -12.31
CA ARG A 110 0.98 -18.02 -12.62
C ARG A 110 1.68 -18.39 -13.92
N ASP A 111 2.02 -19.68 -14.06
CA ASP A 111 2.85 -20.16 -15.18
C ASP A 111 2.18 -19.92 -16.54
N GLU A 112 0.86 -19.97 -16.61
CA GLU A 112 0.07 -19.73 -17.83
C GLU A 112 0.23 -18.29 -18.36
N TRP A 113 0.66 -17.36 -17.50
CA TRP A 113 0.82 -15.95 -17.81
C TRP A 113 2.28 -15.48 -17.74
N LYS A 114 3.23 -16.41 -17.72
CA LYS A 114 4.65 -16.08 -17.52
C LYS A 114 5.22 -15.15 -18.59
N GLU A 115 4.76 -15.31 -19.84
CA GLU A 115 5.12 -14.44 -20.97
C GLU A 115 4.67 -12.98 -20.76
N CYS A 116 3.63 -12.75 -19.94
CA CYS A 116 3.09 -11.44 -19.63
C CYS A 116 3.49 -10.94 -18.22
N GLU A 117 4.49 -11.54 -17.57
CA GLU A 117 4.84 -11.26 -16.17
C GLU A 117 5.13 -9.78 -15.89
N GLU A 118 5.83 -9.11 -16.80
CA GLU A 118 6.15 -7.69 -16.67
C GLU A 118 4.88 -6.82 -16.71
N ALA A 119 4.01 -7.04 -17.70
CA ALA A 119 2.76 -6.31 -17.85
C ALA A 119 1.82 -6.53 -16.65
N ILE A 120 1.69 -7.77 -16.17
CA ILE A 120 0.90 -8.10 -14.97
C ILE A 120 1.49 -7.43 -13.73
N GLY A 121 2.83 -7.40 -13.63
CA GLY A 121 3.54 -6.65 -12.60
C GLY A 121 3.20 -5.17 -12.63
N ASP A 122 3.24 -4.54 -13.80
CA ASP A 122 2.95 -3.11 -13.97
C ASP A 122 1.51 -2.76 -13.63
N VAL A 123 0.57 -3.60 -14.05
CA VAL A 123 -0.84 -3.50 -13.65
C VAL A 123 -0.97 -3.60 -12.14
N TRP A 124 -0.34 -4.59 -11.52
CA TRP A 124 -0.34 -4.75 -10.05
C TRP A 124 0.19 -3.49 -9.34
N HIS A 125 1.33 -2.95 -9.80
CA HIS A 125 1.95 -1.79 -9.18
C HIS A 125 1.11 -0.53 -9.35
N THR A 126 0.53 -0.33 -10.53
CA THR A 126 -0.36 0.80 -10.82
C THR A 126 -1.60 0.76 -9.93
N PHE A 127 -2.30 -0.38 -9.88
CA PHE A 127 -3.47 -0.52 -9.01
C PHE A 127 -3.14 -0.34 -7.53
N ARG A 128 -2.03 -0.91 -7.06
CA ARG A 128 -1.58 -0.73 -5.68
C ARG A 128 -1.33 0.74 -5.36
N ALA A 129 -0.55 1.41 -6.21
CA ALA A 129 -0.21 2.82 -6.05
C ALA A 129 -1.43 3.73 -6.02
N VAL A 130 -2.35 3.55 -6.97
CA VAL A 130 -3.61 4.30 -7.03
C VAL A 130 -4.48 4.05 -5.80
N THR A 131 -4.58 2.80 -5.35
CA THR A 131 -5.36 2.43 -4.16
C THR A 131 -4.80 3.06 -2.89
N LEU A 132 -3.47 2.98 -2.70
CA LEU A 132 -2.80 3.64 -1.57
C LEU A 132 -3.05 5.15 -1.60
N HIS A 133 -2.86 5.78 -2.75
CA HIS A 133 -3.07 7.21 -2.90
C HIS A 133 -4.53 7.61 -2.66
N PHE A 134 -5.49 6.82 -3.15
CA PHE A 134 -6.90 7.04 -2.89
C PHE A 134 -7.22 6.99 -1.40
N ILE A 135 -6.78 5.93 -0.69
CA ILE A 135 -6.99 5.78 0.76
C ILE A 135 -6.36 6.95 1.52
N TRP A 136 -5.12 7.30 1.18
CA TRP A 136 -4.41 8.42 1.81
C TRP A 136 -5.10 9.76 1.58
N SER A 137 -5.52 10.01 0.33
CA SER A 137 -6.22 11.24 -0.03
C SER A 137 -7.54 11.33 0.71
N ASP A 138 -8.31 10.24 0.73
CA ASP A 138 -9.62 10.20 1.37
C ASP A 138 -9.54 10.34 2.89
N ARG A 139 -8.49 9.80 3.53
CA ARG A 139 -8.19 10.03 4.94
C ARG A 139 -7.92 11.49 5.25
N ASN A 140 -7.22 12.20 4.35
CA ASN A 140 -6.81 13.60 4.55
C ASN A 140 -7.78 14.63 3.98
N ARG A 141 -8.89 14.20 3.35
CA ARG A 141 -9.93 15.13 2.92
C ARG A 141 -10.51 15.81 4.15
N PRO A 142 -10.64 17.14 4.16
CA PRO A 142 -11.40 17.84 5.18
C PRO A 142 -12.81 17.24 5.20
N HIS A 143 -13.28 16.82 6.37
CA HIS A 143 -14.69 16.49 6.55
C HIS A 143 -15.49 17.76 6.20
N ARG A 144 -16.33 17.68 5.17
CA ARG A 144 -17.36 18.69 4.92
C ARG A 144 -18.42 18.62 6.00
#